data_AF-A0A832HKF6-F1
#
_entry.id   AF-A0A832HKF6-F1
#
_cell.length_a   1.000
_cell.length_b   1.000
_cell.length_c   1.000
_cell.angle_alpha   90.00
_cell.angle_beta   90.00
_cell.angle_gamma   90.00
#
_symmetry.space_group_name_H-M   'P 1'
#
loop_
_entity.id
_entity.type
_entity.pdbx_description
1 polymer ?
#
loop_
_entity_poly.entity_id
_entity_poly.type
_entity_poly.pdbx_seq_one_letter_code
_entity_poly.pdbx_strand_id
1 'polypeptide(L)'
;MRIFAFSCVLLLATVAAAQEKTERPTQAQIVATYDKKEYQECLKQLAQVLPLTGKAAEGYDRFALLNIKGECLLQTKQKDPAGYAFAEAAKATKNDKDAATALATSLLIKRSEINGYKPKTGDNHDLVPIVDPAARPAALSALWNDERSVAADRVKDATRGKSLPGIANAAKSLSGLDVLELAATSTTAKTEAMAKSLADHAGTVIDSALDADDKSIAAIEKSAKEYIEIVVDDIDPRTKKKIQRKERVQKGLSDQDKRKLEEIVDTSIKISSAVQDLQRLFGKAGAGLKTHDDHAGSVKKKAREVLTYRYDTDGKKSK
;
A
#
# COMPACT_ATOMS: atom_id res chain seq x y z
N MET A 1 27.76 -48.43 -9.21
CA MET A 1 28.93 -48.72 -8.35
C MET A 1 30.18 -48.63 -9.21
N ARG A 2 30.94 -47.53 -9.13
CA ARG A 2 32.34 -47.43 -9.59
C ARG A 2 32.93 -46.15 -8.99
N ILE A 3 33.81 -46.37 -8.01
CA ILE A 3 34.50 -45.38 -7.20
C ILE A 3 35.83 -45.11 -7.90
N PHE A 4 36.12 -43.86 -8.25
CA PHE A 4 37.46 -43.42 -8.65
C PHE A 4 37.97 -42.42 -7.62
N ALA A 5 38.86 -42.91 -6.77
CA ALA A 5 39.65 -42.12 -5.84
C ALA A 5 40.85 -41.54 -6.60
N PHE A 6 40.91 -40.22 -6.73
CA PHE A 6 42.09 -39.51 -7.24
C PHE A 6 42.68 -38.67 -6.13
N SER A 7 43.75 -39.20 -5.55
CA SER A 7 44.59 -38.55 -4.55
C SER A 7 45.44 -37.49 -5.25
N CYS A 8 45.25 -36.22 -4.91
CA CYS A 8 46.08 -35.12 -5.38
C CYS A 8 46.70 -34.43 -4.16
N VAL A 9 47.97 -34.75 -3.92
CA VAL A 9 48.83 -34.16 -2.89
C VAL A 9 49.08 -32.70 -3.27
N LEU A 10 48.50 -31.76 -2.53
CA LEU A 10 48.71 -30.33 -2.71
C LEU A 10 49.83 -29.86 -1.76
N LEU A 11 50.97 -29.46 -2.31
CA LEU A 11 52.01 -28.74 -1.59
C LEU A 11 51.46 -27.39 -1.10
N LEU A 12 51.35 -27.20 0.21
CA LEU A 12 51.20 -25.88 0.82
C LEU A 12 52.58 -25.20 0.88
N ALA A 13 52.90 -24.37 -0.11
CA ALA A 13 53.95 -23.37 0.01
C ALA A 13 53.35 -22.12 0.68
N THR A 14 53.61 -21.93 1.98
CA THR A 14 53.27 -20.71 2.72
C THR A 14 54.19 -19.57 2.29
N VAL A 15 53.81 -18.82 1.26
CA VAL A 15 54.43 -17.54 0.94
C VAL A 15 53.89 -16.50 1.92
N ALA A 16 54.66 -16.17 2.95
CA ALA A 16 54.40 -15.04 3.83
C ALA A 16 54.75 -13.73 3.08
N ALA A 17 53.86 -13.30 2.19
CA ALA A 17 53.93 -11.97 1.60
C ALA A 17 53.56 -10.94 2.67
N ALA A 18 54.49 -10.03 2.97
CA ALA A 18 54.20 -8.87 3.81
C ALA A 18 53.06 -8.07 3.15
N GLN A 19 51.88 -8.07 3.78
CA GLN A 19 50.78 -7.19 3.38
C GLN A 19 51.20 -5.75 3.72
N GLU A 20 51.74 -5.03 2.74
CA GLU A 20 51.73 -3.58 2.80
C GLU A 20 50.30 -3.15 3.11
N LYS A 21 50.15 -2.36 4.17
CA LYS A 21 48.87 -1.82 4.61
C LYS A 21 48.43 -0.82 3.53
N THR A 22 47.85 -1.31 2.44
CA THR A 22 47.34 -0.50 1.34
C THR A 22 46.40 0.53 1.94
N GLU A 23 46.82 1.78 1.90
CA GLU A 23 46.04 2.90 2.42
C GLU A 23 44.69 2.92 1.68
N ARG A 24 43.60 2.96 2.45
CA ARG A 24 42.25 2.89 1.87
C ARG A 24 41.99 4.16 1.06
N PRO A 25 41.33 4.07 -0.10
CA PRO A 25 41.05 5.23 -0.92
C PRO A 25 40.09 6.18 -0.19
N THR A 26 40.49 7.43 -0.04
CA THR A 26 39.65 8.49 0.54
C THR A 26 38.49 8.84 -0.39
N GLN A 27 37.41 9.42 0.13
CA GLN A 27 36.28 9.84 -0.71
C GLN A 27 36.70 10.84 -1.80
N ALA A 28 37.62 11.75 -1.51
CA ALA A 28 38.14 12.70 -2.49
C ALA A 28 38.90 12.00 -3.64
N GLN A 29 39.65 10.94 -3.35
CA GLN A 29 40.31 10.12 -4.38
C GLN A 29 39.28 9.40 -5.26
N ILE A 30 38.22 8.84 -4.67
CA ILE A 30 37.14 8.17 -5.41
C ILE A 30 36.43 9.14 -6.35
N VAL A 31 36.11 10.34 -5.87
CA VAL A 31 35.50 11.41 -6.67
C VAL A 31 36.45 11.82 -7.80
N ALA A 32 37.74 12.00 -7.52
CA ALA A 32 38.72 12.34 -8.55
C ALA A 32 38.85 11.25 -9.64
N THR A 33 38.81 9.98 -9.28
CA THR A 33 38.81 8.86 -10.25
C THR A 33 37.52 8.83 -11.08
N TYR A 34 36.37 9.16 -10.47
CA TYR A 34 35.11 9.33 -11.19
C TYR A 34 35.16 10.49 -12.19
N ASP A 35 35.65 11.65 -11.78
CA ASP A 35 35.75 12.85 -12.62
C ASP A 35 36.69 12.65 -13.82
N LYS A 36 37.73 11.83 -13.65
CA LYS A 36 38.63 11.38 -14.73
C LYS A 36 38.01 10.36 -15.68
N LYS A 37 36.76 9.94 -15.43
CA LYS A 37 36.05 8.89 -16.19
C LYS A 37 36.72 7.52 -16.14
N GLU A 38 37.52 7.25 -15.12
CA GLU A 38 38.16 5.95 -14.87
C GLU A 38 37.18 5.01 -14.14
N TYR A 39 36.00 4.77 -14.74
CA TYR A 39 34.86 4.14 -14.05
C TYR A 39 35.16 2.76 -13.47
N GLN A 40 35.95 1.93 -14.17
CA GLN A 40 36.33 0.60 -13.67
C GLN A 40 37.23 0.68 -12.44
N GLU A 41 38.13 1.65 -12.38
CA GLU A 41 39.01 1.85 -11.23
C GLU A 41 38.22 2.44 -10.06
N CYS A 42 37.33 3.40 -10.33
CA CYS A 42 36.41 3.94 -9.33
C CYS A 42 35.57 2.82 -8.69
N LEU A 43 35.05 1.87 -9.47
CA LEU A 43 34.30 0.73 -8.96
C LEU A 43 35.13 -0.18 -8.04
N LYS A 44 36.42 -0.39 -8.34
CA LYS A 44 37.32 -1.14 -7.45
C LYS A 44 37.53 -0.42 -6.12
N GLN A 45 37.75 0.88 -6.15
CA GLN A 45 37.90 1.69 -4.93
C GLN A 45 36.61 1.67 -4.10
N LEU A 46 35.45 1.83 -4.75
CA LEU A 46 34.13 1.74 -4.11
C LEU A 46 33.88 0.38 -3.46
N ALA A 47 34.34 -0.71 -4.08
CA ALA A 47 34.24 -2.06 -3.52
C ALA A 47 35.04 -2.24 -2.22
N GLN A 48 36.09 -1.44 -2.01
CA GLN A 48 36.88 -1.46 -0.77
C GLN A 48 36.21 -0.67 0.37
N VAL A 49 35.52 0.43 0.05
CA VAL A 49 34.98 1.36 1.06
C VAL A 49 33.52 1.13 1.43
N LEU A 50 32.66 0.72 0.49
CA LEU A 50 31.22 0.53 0.75
C LEU A 50 30.88 -0.57 1.76
N PRO A 51 31.67 -1.65 1.94
CA PRO A 51 31.44 -2.63 3.00
C PRO A 51 31.81 -2.14 4.40
N LEU A 52 32.51 -1.00 4.53
CA LEU A 52 32.96 -0.49 5.83
C LEU A 52 31.74 -0.10 6.70
N THR A 53 31.89 -0.34 8.01
CA THR A 53 30.88 -0.01 9.03
C THR A 53 31.56 0.54 10.29
N GLY A 54 30.78 1.20 11.16
CA GLY A 54 31.27 1.78 12.41
C GLY A 54 32.35 2.85 12.20
N LYS A 55 33.37 2.88 13.06
CA LYS A 55 34.48 3.86 13.00
C LYS A 55 35.26 3.82 11.69
N ALA A 56 35.30 2.67 11.01
CA ALA A 56 36.03 2.54 9.74
C ALA A 56 35.33 3.25 8.57
N ALA A 57 34.01 3.49 8.68
CA ALA A 57 33.23 4.23 7.68
C ALA A 57 33.14 5.73 8.00
N GLU A 58 33.70 6.18 9.12
CA GLU A 58 33.71 7.60 9.49
C GLU A 58 34.47 8.41 8.43
N GLY A 59 33.88 9.53 8.01
CA GLY A 59 34.42 10.37 6.94
C GLY A 59 33.95 10.02 5.53
N TYR A 60 33.17 8.95 5.34
CA TYR A 60 32.53 8.62 4.06
C TYR A 60 31.04 8.94 4.08
N ASP A 61 30.58 9.68 3.08
CA ASP A 61 29.15 9.81 2.77
C ASP A 61 28.70 8.61 1.93
N ARG A 62 28.04 7.65 2.60
CA ARG A 62 27.53 6.43 1.97
C ARG A 62 26.55 6.73 0.83
N PHE A 63 25.71 7.77 0.95
CA PHE A 63 24.76 8.13 -0.10
C PHE A 63 25.50 8.61 -1.35
N ALA A 64 26.45 9.54 -1.19
CA ALA A 64 27.26 10.04 -2.29
C ALA A 64 28.03 8.92 -3.00
N LEU A 65 28.67 8.02 -2.25
CA LEU A 65 29.42 6.89 -2.82
C LEU A 65 28.53 5.91 -3.58
N LEU A 66 27.31 5.63 -3.10
CA LEU A 66 26.37 4.76 -3.79
C LEU A 66 25.83 5.40 -5.09
N ASN A 67 25.65 6.72 -5.11
CA ASN A 67 25.32 7.43 -6.35
C ASN A 67 26.48 7.33 -7.36
N ILE A 68 27.72 7.59 -6.94
CA ILE A 68 28.90 7.44 -7.82
C ILE A 68 28.99 6.01 -8.36
N LYS A 69 28.77 4.99 -7.50
CA LYS A 69 28.69 3.60 -7.93
C LYS A 69 27.63 3.40 -9.01
N GLY A 70 26.42 3.92 -8.81
CA GLY A 70 25.33 3.87 -9.78
C GLY A 70 25.71 4.50 -11.12
N GLU A 71 26.33 5.68 -11.10
CA GLU A 71 26.81 6.36 -12.30
C GLU A 71 27.89 5.58 -13.04
N CYS A 72 28.93 5.10 -12.34
CA CYS A 72 29.99 4.27 -12.93
C CYS A 72 29.43 3.01 -13.60
N LEU A 73 28.45 2.36 -12.95
CA LEU A 73 27.79 1.18 -13.52
C LEU A 73 26.97 1.54 -14.75
N LEU A 74 26.28 2.69 -14.75
CA LEU A 74 25.53 3.16 -15.91
C LEU A 74 26.44 3.50 -17.10
N GLN A 75 27.56 4.17 -16.86
CA GLN A 75 28.58 4.49 -17.87
C GLN A 75 29.23 3.23 -18.46
N THR A 76 29.37 2.19 -17.66
CA THR A 76 29.88 0.87 -18.10
C THR A 76 28.78 -0.06 -18.62
N LYS A 77 27.57 0.47 -18.85
CA LYS A 77 26.40 -0.26 -19.39
C LYS A 77 25.91 -1.43 -18.53
N GLN A 78 26.24 -1.43 -17.24
CA GLN A 78 25.78 -2.40 -16.25
C GLN A 78 24.47 -1.92 -15.60
N LYS A 79 23.38 -2.01 -16.37
CA LYS A 79 22.06 -1.45 -16.03
C LYS A 79 21.48 -1.96 -14.71
N ASP A 80 21.38 -3.28 -14.53
CA ASP A 80 20.75 -3.84 -13.32
C ASP A 80 21.54 -3.52 -12.05
N PRO A 81 22.89 -3.71 -12.02
CA PRO A 81 23.71 -3.25 -10.90
C PRO A 81 23.57 -1.75 -10.61
N ALA A 82 23.50 -0.90 -11.64
CA ALA A 82 23.29 0.54 -11.45
C ALA A 82 21.96 0.82 -10.76
N GLY A 83 20.88 0.19 -11.23
CA GLY A 83 19.56 0.30 -10.62
C GLY A 83 19.55 -0.12 -9.15
N TYR A 84 20.27 -1.20 -8.78
CA TYR A 84 20.41 -1.61 -7.39
C TYR A 84 21.20 -0.60 -6.56
N ALA A 85 22.31 -0.06 -7.07
CA ALA A 85 23.12 0.93 -6.37
C ALA A 85 22.32 2.20 -6.03
N PHE A 86 21.51 2.71 -6.96
CA PHE A 86 20.63 3.86 -6.68
C PHE A 86 19.51 3.51 -5.67
N ALA A 87 18.96 2.30 -5.73
CA ALA A 87 17.97 1.86 -4.73
C ALA A 87 18.59 1.72 -3.33
N GLU A 88 19.86 1.33 -3.22
CA GLU A 88 20.62 1.35 -1.97
C GLU A 88 20.94 2.78 -1.53
N ALA A 89 21.28 3.68 -2.46
CA ALA A 89 21.52 5.09 -2.17
C ALA A 89 20.27 5.73 -1.53
N ALA A 90 19.08 5.47 -2.08
CA ALA A 90 17.83 5.97 -1.53
C ALA A 90 17.61 5.57 -0.05
N LYS A 91 18.09 4.40 0.37
CA LYS A 91 18.00 3.92 1.76
C LYS A 91 19.09 4.51 2.67
N ALA A 92 20.16 5.05 2.10
CA ALA A 92 21.31 5.56 2.84
C ALA A 92 21.17 7.04 3.25
N THR A 93 20.27 7.79 2.60
CA THR A 93 20.00 9.20 2.92
C THR A 93 18.78 9.37 3.83
N LYS A 94 18.75 10.47 4.58
CA LYS A 94 17.59 10.91 5.39
C LYS A 94 16.81 12.06 4.75
N ASN A 95 17.29 12.60 3.63
CA ASN A 95 16.62 13.65 2.89
C ASN A 95 15.62 13.01 1.93
N ASP A 96 14.34 13.27 2.12
CA ASP A 96 13.25 12.71 1.31
C ASP A 96 13.41 13.01 -0.18
N LYS A 97 13.92 14.19 -0.55
CA LYS A 97 14.13 14.58 -1.95
C LYS A 97 15.27 13.78 -2.59
N ASP A 98 16.35 13.58 -1.85
CA ASP A 98 17.50 12.80 -2.31
C ASP A 98 17.14 11.31 -2.43
N ALA A 99 16.37 10.79 -1.46
CA ALA A 99 15.85 9.43 -1.48
C ALA A 99 14.92 9.22 -2.68
N ALA A 100 13.99 10.15 -2.91
CA ALA A 100 13.07 10.09 -4.03
C ALA A 100 13.80 10.16 -5.39
N THR A 101 14.78 11.05 -5.52
CA THR A 101 15.58 11.18 -6.76
C THR A 101 16.35 9.89 -7.07
N ALA A 102 17.00 9.29 -6.07
CA ALA A 102 17.73 8.04 -6.26
C ALA A 102 16.78 6.86 -6.57
N LEU A 103 15.66 6.73 -5.86
CA LEU A 103 14.68 5.68 -6.12
C LEU A 103 14.01 5.83 -7.50
N ALA A 104 13.67 7.06 -7.89
CA ALA A 104 13.15 7.40 -9.21
C ALA A 104 14.18 7.08 -10.31
N THR A 105 15.46 7.36 -10.08
CA THR A 105 16.55 6.99 -11.01
C THR A 105 16.68 5.47 -11.15
N SER A 106 16.59 4.71 -10.05
CA SER A 106 16.54 3.24 -10.11
C SER A 106 15.36 2.73 -10.95
N LEU A 107 14.18 3.32 -10.78
CA LEU A 107 12.99 2.96 -11.54
C LEU A 107 13.13 3.33 -13.02
N LEU A 108 13.66 4.51 -13.32
CA LEU A 108 13.96 4.96 -14.67
C LEU A 108 14.90 4.00 -15.38
N ILE A 109 15.99 3.62 -14.73
CA ILE A 109 16.91 2.63 -15.26
C ILE A 109 16.13 1.37 -15.59
N LYS A 110 15.40 0.76 -14.65
CA LYS A 110 14.61 -0.47 -14.90
C LYS A 110 13.67 -0.36 -16.12
N ARG A 111 12.98 0.76 -16.29
CA ARG A 111 12.02 1.01 -17.38
C ARG A 111 12.65 1.42 -18.72
N SER A 112 13.93 1.79 -18.73
CA SER A 112 14.64 2.24 -19.93
C SER A 112 15.15 1.07 -20.78
N GLU A 113 15.45 1.34 -22.04
CA GLU A 113 16.20 0.43 -22.92
C GLU A 113 17.73 0.65 -22.72
N ILE A 114 18.57 -0.07 -23.46
CA ILE A 114 20.04 -0.08 -23.29
C ILE A 114 20.65 1.33 -23.34
N ASN A 115 20.10 2.22 -24.17
CA ASN A 115 20.69 3.54 -24.45
C ASN A 115 19.86 4.71 -23.92
N GLY A 116 18.66 4.48 -23.37
CA GLY A 116 17.79 5.57 -22.98
C GLY A 116 16.36 5.16 -22.65
N TYR A 117 15.59 6.13 -22.19
CA TYR A 117 14.16 6.00 -21.97
C TYR A 117 13.40 6.42 -23.23
N LYS A 118 12.43 5.62 -23.65
CA LYS A 118 11.56 5.95 -24.79
C LYS A 118 10.16 6.32 -24.29
N PRO A 119 9.76 7.60 -24.35
CA PRO A 119 8.44 8.03 -23.89
C PRO A 119 7.31 7.33 -24.63
N LYS A 120 6.24 6.96 -23.92
CA LYS A 120 5.04 6.33 -24.48
C LYS A 120 3.90 7.30 -24.70
N THR A 121 3.96 8.45 -24.06
CA THR A 121 2.98 9.54 -24.15
C THR A 121 3.66 10.84 -24.60
N GLY A 122 2.85 11.80 -25.05
CA GLY A 122 3.32 13.07 -25.61
C GLY A 122 3.60 13.00 -27.11
N ASP A 123 3.99 14.13 -27.70
CA ASP A 123 4.25 14.24 -29.15
C ASP A 123 5.64 13.74 -29.54
N ASN A 124 6.59 13.74 -28.58
CA ASN A 124 7.96 13.31 -28.79
C ASN A 124 8.20 11.92 -28.16
N HIS A 125 8.48 10.94 -29.02
CA HIS A 125 8.81 9.56 -28.65
C HIS A 125 10.29 9.22 -28.90
N ASP A 126 11.14 10.23 -29.05
CA ASP A 126 12.58 10.07 -29.24
C ASP A 126 13.22 9.48 -27.99
N LEU A 127 14.31 8.75 -28.21
CA LEU A 127 15.08 8.13 -27.14
C LEU A 127 15.80 9.21 -26.31
N VAL A 128 15.47 9.31 -25.02
CA VAL A 128 16.13 10.22 -24.09
C VAL A 128 17.30 9.49 -23.40
N PRO A 129 18.56 9.91 -23.59
CA PRO A 129 19.71 9.22 -23.02
C PRO A 129 19.71 9.33 -21.49
N ILE A 130 19.76 8.20 -20.79
CA ILE A 130 19.79 8.17 -19.31
C ILE A 130 21.21 8.16 -18.74
N VAL A 131 22.20 7.86 -19.58
CA VAL A 131 23.63 7.80 -19.24
C VAL A 131 24.18 9.21 -18.98
N ASP A 132 23.61 10.22 -19.63
CA ASP A 132 23.93 11.63 -19.37
C ASP A 132 23.11 12.14 -18.18
N PRO A 133 23.75 12.55 -17.06
CA PRO A 133 23.06 13.11 -15.91
C PRO A 133 22.23 14.36 -16.26
N ALA A 134 22.64 15.15 -17.27
CA ALA A 134 21.93 16.37 -17.67
C ALA A 134 20.61 16.08 -18.41
N ALA A 135 20.53 14.98 -19.16
CA ALA A 135 19.32 14.55 -19.88
C ALA A 135 18.34 13.77 -18.98
N ARG A 136 18.82 13.24 -17.85
CA ARG A 136 18.02 12.41 -16.94
C ARG A 136 16.76 13.09 -16.37
N PRO A 137 16.75 14.38 -15.99
CA PRO A 137 15.52 15.06 -15.56
C PRO A 137 14.41 15.02 -16.62
N ALA A 138 14.76 15.16 -17.90
CA ALA A 138 13.79 15.04 -19.00
C ALA A 138 13.25 13.60 -19.11
N ALA A 139 14.12 12.60 -18.97
CA ALA A 139 13.72 11.19 -18.96
C ALA A 139 12.81 10.84 -17.77
N LEU A 140 13.10 11.38 -16.57
CA LEU A 140 12.25 11.23 -15.39
C LEU A 140 10.87 11.87 -15.57
N SER A 141 10.83 13.07 -16.15
CA SER A 141 9.58 13.76 -16.47
C SER A 141 8.72 12.97 -17.47
N ALA A 142 9.35 12.42 -18.53
CA ALA A 142 8.67 11.55 -19.48
C ALA A 142 8.12 10.28 -18.82
N LEU A 143 8.93 9.60 -18.00
CA LEU A 143 8.50 8.41 -17.26
C LEU A 143 7.33 8.72 -16.31
N TRP A 144 7.40 9.84 -15.58
CA TRP A 144 6.31 10.24 -14.70
C TRP A 144 5.01 10.46 -15.48
N ASN A 145 5.06 11.13 -16.64
CA ASN A 145 3.87 11.34 -17.47
C ASN A 145 3.27 10.02 -17.96
N ASP A 146 4.12 9.07 -18.38
CA ASP A 146 3.69 7.76 -18.84
C ASP A 146 3.01 6.96 -17.72
N GLU A 147 3.65 6.82 -16.56
CA GLU A 147 3.09 6.07 -15.43
C GLU A 147 1.84 6.76 -14.86
N ARG A 148 1.83 8.11 -14.81
CA ARG A 148 0.65 8.88 -14.39
C ARG A 148 -0.52 8.69 -15.33
N SER A 149 -0.31 8.64 -16.65
CA SER A 149 -1.39 8.41 -17.61
C SER A 149 -2.05 7.04 -17.39
N VAL A 150 -1.25 6.00 -17.20
CA VAL A 150 -1.75 4.64 -16.93
C VAL A 150 -2.52 4.59 -15.61
N ALA A 151 -2.02 5.27 -14.58
CA ALA A 151 -2.71 5.34 -13.30
C ALA A 151 -4.01 6.16 -13.37
N ALA A 152 -4.03 7.25 -14.13
CA ALA A 152 -5.20 8.12 -14.29
C ALA A 152 -6.41 7.37 -14.88
N ASP A 153 -6.19 6.49 -15.87
CA ASP A 153 -7.26 5.66 -16.43
C ASP A 153 -7.84 4.70 -15.36
N ARG A 154 -6.97 4.07 -14.57
CA ARG A 154 -7.41 3.18 -13.47
C ARG A 154 -8.16 3.93 -12.37
N VAL A 155 -7.72 5.14 -12.04
CA VAL A 155 -8.40 6.03 -11.08
C VAL A 155 -9.79 6.39 -11.61
N LYS A 156 -9.89 6.76 -12.89
CA LYS A 156 -11.15 7.11 -13.56
C LYS A 156 -12.13 5.93 -13.59
N ASP A 157 -11.65 4.72 -13.87
CA ASP A 157 -12.49 3.53 -13.85
C ASP A 157 -12.96 3.18 -12.43
N ALA A 158 -12.07 3.28 -11.44
CA ALA A 158 -12.41 3.01 -10.04
C ALA A 158 -13.41 4.02 -9.46
N THR A 159 -13.28 5.30 -9.81
CA THR A 159 -14.22 6.37 -9.41
C THR A 159 -15.60 6.26 -10.05
N ARG A 160 -15.73 5.51 -11.15
CA ARG A 160 -17.03 5.14 -11.74
C ARG A 160 -17.61 3.86 -11.14
N GLY A 161 -16.75 3.00 -10.61
CA GLY A 161 -17.14 1.76 -9.96
C GLY A 161 -17.78 1.96 -8.59
N LYS A 162 -18.44 0.91 -8.09
CA LYS A 162 -19.08 0.87 -6.76
C LYS A 162 -18.45 -0.17 -5.84
N SER A 163 -17.26 -0.68 -6.18
CA SER A 163 -16.62 -1.80 -5.48
C SER A 163 -15.32 -1.36 -4.83
N LEU A 164 -15.16 -1.61 -3.53
CA LEU A 164 -13.91 -1.36 -2.80
C LEU A 164 -12.69 -2.10 -3.37
N PRO A 165 -12.79 -3.36 -3.86
CA PRO A 165 -11.65 -4.02 -4.50
C PRO A 165 -11.11 -3.29 -5.73
N GLY A 166 -12.00 -2.72 -6.57
CA GLY A 166 -11.61 -1.90 -7.72
C GLY A 166 -10.86 -0.64 -7.29
N ILE A 167 -11.33 0.03 -6.25
CA ILE A 167 -10.68 1.21 -5.68
C ILE A 167 -9.32 0.86 -5.08
N ALA A 168 -9.20 -0.24 -4.34
CA ALA A 168 -7.93 -0.70 -3.78
C ALA A 168 -6.90 -1.03 -4.88
N ASN A 169 -7.34 -1.64 -6.00
CA ASN A 169 -6.46 -1.91 -7.14
C ASN A 169 -5.98 -0.63 -7.83
N ALA A 170 -6.84 0.39 -7.96
CA ALA A 170 -6.44 1.70 -8.46
C ALA A 170 -5.47 2.39 -7.50
N ALA A 171 -5.70 2.33 -6.18
CA ALA A 171 -4.81 2.88 -5.16
C ALA A 171 -3.40 2.27 -5.25
N LYS A 172 -3.29 0.94 -5.43
CA LYS A 172 -2.00 0.26 -5.65
C LYS A 172 -1.24 0.79 -6.87
N SER A 173 -1.96 1.22 -7.92
CA SER A 173 -1.32 1.79 -9.11
C SER A 173 -0.72 3.18 -8.89
N LEU A 174 -1.07 3.86 -7.79
CA LEU A 174 -0.46 5.13 -7.37
C LEU A 174 0.82 4.92 -6.55
N SER A 175 1.14 3.68 -6.15
CA SER A 175 2.32 3.40 -5.34
C SER A 175 3.61 3.74 -6.11
N GLY A 176 4.42 4.63 -5.55
CA GLY A 176 5.68 5.09 -6.12
C GLY A 176 5.55 6.20 -7.18
N LEU A 177 4.32 6.62 -7.54
CA LEU A 177 4.13 7.78 -8.42
C LEU A 177 4.50 9.09 -7.73
N ASP A 178 4.32 9.16 -6.41
CA ASP A 178 4.72 10.29 -5.56
C ASP A 178 6.23 10.50 -5.60
N VAL A 179 7.01 9.41 -5.55
CA VAL A 179 8.47 9.43 -5.70
C VAL A 179 8.88 9.94 -7.08
N LEU A 180 8.22 9.45 -8.14
CA LEU A 180 8.49 9.92 -9.51
C LEU A 180 8.12 11.39 -9.69
N GLU A 181 6.98 11.82 -9.16
CA GLU A 181 6.53 13.22 -9.21
C GLU A 181 7.49 14.12 -8.44
N LEU A 182 7.90 13.73 -7.23
CA LEU A 182 8.83 14.51 -6.42
C LEU A 182 10.18 14.68 -7.12
N ALA A 183 10.68 13.62 -7.77
CA ALA A 183 11.91 13.68 -8.55
C ALA A 183 11.76 14.53 -9.83
N ALA A 184 10.62 14.45 -10.51
CA ALA A 184 10.39 15.16 -11.79
C ALA A 184 10.01 16.63 -11.61
N THR A 185 9.23 16.97 -10.59
CA THR A 185 8.61 18.31 -10.43
C THR A 185 8.86 18.95 -9.07
N SER A 186 9.61 18.31 -8.16
CA SER A 186 9.85 18.79 -6.79
C SER A 186 8.57 18.97 -5.94
N THR A 187 7.48 18.28 -6.30
CA THR A 187 6.20 18.29 -5.56
C THR A 187 5.50 16.93 -5.71
N THR A 188 4.48 16.65 -4.91
CA THR A 188 3.65 15.43 -4.94
C THR A 188 2.16 15.74 -5.18
N ALA A 189 1.85 16.97 -5.57
CA ALA A 189 0.48 17.50 -5.55
C ALA A 189 -0.50 16.73 -6.46
N LYS A 190 -0.09 16.27 -7.64
CA LYS A 190 -1.00 15.55 -8.56
C LYS A 190 -1.27 14.13 -8.07
N THR A 191 -0.26 13.44 -7.55
CA THR A 191 -0.43 12.09 -6.99
C THR A 191 -1.27 12.13 -5.73
N GLU A 192 -1.05 13.11 -4.85
CA GLU A 192 -1.88 13.34 -3.67
C GLU A 192 -3.34 13.66 -4.04
N ALA A 193 -3.57 14.46 -5.07
CA ALA A 193 -4.92 14.75 -5.56
C ALA A 193 -5.64 13.50 -6.09
N MET A 194 -4.95 12.64 -6.85
CA MET A 194 -5.50 11.37 -7.31
C MET A 194 -5.81 10.42 -6.15
N ALA A 195 -4.90 10.30 -5.19
CA ALA A 195 -5.08 9.47 -3.99
C ALA A 195 -6.26 9.97 -3.15
N LYS A 196 -6.37 11.29 -2.95
CA LYS A 196 -7.48 11.92 -2.24
C LYS A 196 -8.81 11.68 -2.94
N SER A 197 -8.88 11.87 -4.26
CA SER A 197 -10.11 11.62 -5.02
C SER A 197 -10.58 10.16 -4.91
N LEU A 198 -9.66 9.19 -4.93
CA LEU A 198 -10.01 7.78 -4.69
C LEU A 198 -10.47 7.52 -3.24
N ALA A 199 -9.81 8.12 -2.25
CA ALA A 199 -10.18 7.97 -0.85
C ALA A 199 -11.57 8.56 -0.58
N ASP A 200 -11.87 9.76 -1.10
CA ASP A 200 -13.17 10.41 -0.97
C ASP A 200 -14.28 9.58 -1.64
N HIS A 201 -14.01 9.00 -2.81
CA HIS A 201 -14.95 8.08 -3.48
C HIS A 201 -15.16 6.77 -2.71
N ALA A 202 -14.10 6.20 -2.14
CA ALA A 202 -14.20 5.02 -1.28
C ALA A 202 -15.12 5.30 -0.08
N GLY A 203 -14.95 6.45 0.58
CA GLY A 203 -15.82 6.89 1.66
C GLY A 203 -17.29 6.94 1.25
N THR A 204 -17.57 7.56 0.10
CA THR A 204 -18.94 7.63 -0.45
C THR A 204 -19.56 6.24 -0.70
N VAL A 205 -18.78 5.29 -1.22
CA VAL A 205 -19.24 3.90 -1.45
C VAL A 205 -19.53 3.20 -0.12
N ILE A 206 -18.69 3.43 0.90
CA ILE A 206 -18.87 2.85 2.24
C ILE A 206 -20.10 3.43 2.92
N ASP A 207 -20.23 4.76 2.97
CA ASP A 207 -21.37 5.44 3.59
C ASP A 207 -22.69 5.00 2.95
N SER A 208 -22.73 4.90 1.63
CA SER A 208 -23.92 4.42 0.92
C SER A 208 -24.34 3.01 1.34
N ALA A 209 -23.38 2.12 1.59
CA ALA A 209 -23.66 0.76 2.06
C ALA A 209 -24.11 0.75 3.52
N LEU A 210 -23.41 1.47 4.40
CA LEU A 210 -23.73 1.56 5.82
C LEU A 210 -25.09 2.22 6.07
N ASP A 211 -25.45 3.25 5.29
CA ASP A 211 -26.76 3.90 5.35
C ASP A 211 -27.90 2.96 4.92
N ALA A 212 -27.65 2.11 3.93
CA ALA A 212 -28.62 1.09 3.50
C ALA A 212 -28.83 0.03 4.59
N ASP A 213 -27.76 -0.37 5.27
CA ASP A 213 -27.81 -1.28 6.41
C ASP A 213 -28.51 -0.64 7.63
N ASP A 214 -28.19 0.61 7.97
CA ASP A 214 -28.84 1.36 9.05
C ASP A 214 -30.37 1.47 8.81
N LYS A 215 -30.79 1.76 7.58
CA LYS A 215 -32.21 1.78 7.19
C LYS A 215 -32.87 0.40 7.32
N SER A 216 -32.14 -0.65 6.95
CA SER A 216 -32.62 -2.03 7.08
C SER A 216 -32.82 -2.44 8.54
N ILE A 217 -31.85 -2.10 9.42
CA ILE A 217 -31.97 -2.31 10.87
C ILE A 217 -33.22 -1.58 11.41
N ALA A 218 -33.39 -0.30 11.07
CA ALA A 218 -34.53 0.48 11.55
C ALA A 218 -35.88 -0.08 11.08
N ALA A 219 -35.96 -0.55 9.83
CA ALA A 219 -37.17 -1.19 9.30
C ALA A 219 -37.48 -2.51 10.02
N ILE A 220 -36.47 -3.35 10.25
CA ILE A 220 -36.60 -4.59 11.01
C ILE A 220 -37.06 -4.32 12.44
N GLU A 221 -36.41 -3.38 13.12
CA GLU A 221 -36.74 -3.01 14.49
C GLU A 221 -38.19 -2.50 14.60
N LYS A 222 -38.62 -1.66 13.66
CA LYS A 222 -40.00 -1.17 13.59
C LYS A 222 -41.00 -2.31 13.41
N SER A 223 -40.78 -3.20 12.42
CA SER A 223 -41.64 -4.37 12.16
C SER A 223 -41.70 -5.29 13.39
N ALA A 224 -40.59 -5.54 14.05
CA ALA A 224 -40.53 -6.42 15.22
C ALA A 224 -41.29 -5.85 16.44
N LYS A 225 -41.40 -4.51 16.53
CA LYS A 225 -42.16 -3.80 17.56
C LYS A 225 -43.66 -3.65 17.25
N GLU A 226 -44.12 -4.05 16.07
CA GLU A 226 -45.56 -4.03 15.74
C GLU A 226 -46.32 -5.03 16.61
N TYR A 227 -47.53 -4.66 17.04
CA TYR A 227 -48.40 -5.53 17.83
C TYR A 227 -49.30 -6.36 16.91
N ILE A 228 -49.34 -7.67 17.14
CA ILE A 228 -50.27 -8.60 16.50
C ILE A 228 -51.29 -9.10 17.54
N GLU A 229 -52.53 -9.33 17.10
CA GLU A 229 -53.51 -10.04 17.92
C GLU A 229 -53.25 -11.54 17.81
N ILE A 230 -52.97 -12.18 18.94
CA ILE A 230 -52.98 -13.64 19.04
C ILE A 230 -54.19 -14.07 19.84
N VAL A 231 -54.74 -15.23 19.50
CA VAL A 231 -55.80 -15.87 20.29
C VAL A 231 -55.12 -16.83 21.26
N VAL A 232 -55.24 -16.55 22.54
CA VAL A 232 -54.72 -17.39 23.62
C VAL A 232 -55.89 -18.11 24.26
N ASP A 233 -55.79 -19.44 24.36
CA ASP A 233 -56.72 -20.23 25.15
C ASP A 233 -56.46 -19.95 26.63
N ASP A 234 -57.47 -19.45 27.35
CA ASP A 234 -57.46 -19.23 28.79
C ASP A 234 -58.56 -20.06 29.46
N ILE A 235 -58.48 -20.24 30.78
CA ILE A 235 -59.51 -20.92 31.57
C ILE A 235 -60.26 -19.86 32.36
N ASP A 236 -61.56 -19.72 32.11
CA ASP A 236 -62.41 -18.83 32.90
C ASP A 236 -62.34 -19.25 34.38
N PRO A 237 -61.90 -18.36 35.29
CA PRO A 237 -61.68 -18.71 36.69
C PRO A 237 -62.97 -19.14 37.40
N ARG A 238 -64.14 -18.70 36.91
CA ARG A 238 -65.47 -19.00 37.47
C ARG A 238 -66.04 -20.29 36.91
N THR A 239 -66.07 -20.44 35.60
CA THR A 239 -66.76 -21.57 34.95
C THR A 239 -65.84 -22.77 34.71
N LYS A 240 -64.53 -22.59 34.86
CA LYS A 240 -63.48 -23.57 34.50
C LYS A 240 -63.53 -24.02 33.04
N LYS A 241 -64.25 -23.29 32.17
CA LYS A 241 -64.33 -23.57 30.73
C LYS A 241 -63.18 -22.87 30.00
N LYS A 242 -62.73 -23.47 28.92
CA LYS A 242 -61.80 -22.83 27.98
C LYS A 242 -62.50 -21.65 27.31
N ILE A 243 -61.87 -20.49 27.36
CA ILE A 243 -62.26 -19.28 26.66
C ILE A 243 -61.11 -18.85 25.76
N GLN A 244 -61.44 -18.22 24.63
CA GLN A 244 -60.43 -17.60 23.77
C GLN A 244 -60.34 -16.12 24.12
N ARG A 245 -59.17 -15.67 24.57
CA ARG A 245 -58.89 -14.25 24.77
C ARG A 245 -57.98 -13.76 23.65
N LYS A 246 -58.32 -12.61 23.07
CA LYS A 246 -57.41 -11.89 22.19
C LYS A 246 -56.41 -11.13 23.04
N GLU A 247 -55.12 -11.43 22.85
CA GLU A 247 -54.02 -10.70 23.48
C GLU A 247 -53.22 -9.99 22.39
N ARG A 248 -52.78 -8.77 22.67
CA ARG A 248 -51.92 -7.98 21.75
C ARG A 248 -50.49 -8.17 22.18
N VAL A 249 -49.71 -8.88 21.37
CA VAL A 249 -48.29 -9.15 21.64
C VAL A 249 -47.41 -8.52 20.57
N GLN A 250 -46.17 -8.15 20.91
CA GLN A 250 -45.22 -7.73 19.88
C GLN A 250 -44.91 -8.90 18.94
N LYS A 251 -44.81 -8.61 17.65
CA LYS A 251 -44.51 -9.60 16.60
C LYS A 251 -43.15 -10.28 16.82
N GLY A 252 -42.17 -9.53 17.32
CA GLY A 252 -40.80 -9.99 17.47
C GLY A 252 -40.06 -10.14 16.12
N LEU A 253 -38.82 -10.62 16.19
CA LEU A 253 -38.00 -10.86 15.00
C LEU A 253 -38.38 -12.19 14.33
N SER A 254 -38.64 -12.15 13.03
CA SER A 254 -38.69 -13.35 12.21
C SER A 254 -37.30 -13.96 12.01
N ASP A 255 -37.22 -15.21 11.56
CA ASP A 255 -35.93 -15.83 11.23
C ASP A 255 -35.24 -15.16 10.03
N GLN A 256 -36.01 -14.55 9.12
CA GLN A 256 -35.45 -13.73 8.06
C GLN A 256 -34.82 -12.46 8.61
N ASP A 257 -35.47 -11.80 9.58
CA ASP A 257 -34.93 -10.59 10.23
C ASP A 257 -33.61 -10.90 10.95
N LYS A 258 -33.56 -11.99 11.72
CA LYS A 258 -32.33 -12.43 12.41
C LYS A 258 -31.18 -12.65 11.43
N ARG A 259 -31.42 -13.43 10.35
CA ARG A 259 -30.41 -13.67 9.31
C ARG A 259 -29.92 -12.36 8.68
N LYS A 260 -30.82 -11.42 8.42
CA LYS A 260 -30.44 -10.12 7.84
C LYS A 260 -29.61 -9.29 8.81
N LEU A 261 -29.96 -9.26 10.10
CA LEU A 261 -29.17 -8.57 11.12
C LEU A 261 -27.77 -9.18 11.28
N GLU A 262 -27.64 -10.50 11.25
CA GLU A 262 -26.35 -11.21 11.25
C GLU A 262 -25.51 -10.86 10.00
N GLU A 263 -26.12 -10.86 8.82
CA GLU A 263 -25.47 -10.45 7.57
C GLU A 263 -24.94 -9.00 7.66
N ILE A 264 -25.69 -8.09 8.26
CA ILE A 264 -25.27 -6.69 8.46
C ILE A 264 -24.09 -6.60 9.43
N VAL A 265 -24.09 -7.39 10.52
CA VAL A 265 -22.96 -7.48 11.45
C VAL A 265 -21.70 -7.94 10.73
N ASP A 266 -21.79 -9.00 9.93
CA ASP A 266 -20.66 -9.54 9.18
C ASP A 266 -20.16 -8.56 8.10
N THR A 267 -21.08 -7.90 7.42
CA THR A 267 -20.77 -6.88 6.40
C THR A 267 -20.04 -5.70 7.03
N SER A 268 -20.50 -5.22 8.19
CA SER A 268 -19.83 -4.14 8.93
C SER A 268 -18.42 -4.51 9.37
N ILE A 269 -18.16 -5.77 9.74
CA ILE A 269 -16.80 -6.26 10.06
C ILE A 269 -15.91 -6.24 8.81
N LYS A 270 -16.43 -6.72 7.68
CA LYS A 270 -15.69 -6.73 6.40
C LYS A 270 -15.38 -5.31 5.92
N ILE A 271 -16.32 -4.38 6.06
CA ILE A 271 -16.12 -2.95 5.74
C ILE A 271 -15.02 -2.35 6.61
N SER A 272 -15.07 -2.58 7.93
CA SER A 272 -14.03 -2.13 8.88
C SER A 272 -12.63 -2.62 8.47
N SER A 273 -12.48 -3.90 8.15
CA SER A 273 -11.21 -4.45 7.64
C SER A 273 -10.78 -3.78 6.32
N ALA A 274 -11.70 -3.59 5.38
CA ALA A 274 -11.40 -2.95 4.10
C ALA A 274 -10.99 -1.48 4.26
N VAL A 275 -11.61 -0.74 5.19
CA VAL A 275 -11.25 0.63 5.54
C VAL A 275 -9.81 0.70 6.02
N GLN A 276 -9.40 -0.20 6.92
CA GLN A 276 -8.03 -0.23 7.44
C GLN A 276 -7.00 -0.51 6.33
N ASP A 277 -7.33 -1.41 5.40
CA ASP A 277 -6.45 -1.68 4.25
C ASP A 277 -6.37 -0.48 3.30
N LEU A 278 -7.47 0.21 3.04
CA LEU A 278 -7.49 1.43 2.24
C LEU A 278 -6.71 2.57 2.93
N GLN A 279 -6.82 2.72 4.24
CA GLN A 279 -6.03 3.69 5.01
C GLN A 279 -4.53 3.46 4.84
N ARG A 280 -4.08 2.20 4.90
CA ARG A 280 -2.67 1.84 4.67
C ARG A 280 -2.23 2.17 3.24
N LEU A 281 -3.10 1.92 2.26
CA LEU A 281 -2.80 2.19 0.84
C LEU A 281 -2.74 3.69 0.52
N PHE A 282 -3.65 4.50 1.08
CA PHE A 282 -3.72 5.94 0.80
C PHE A 282 -2.82 6.79 1.72
N GLY A 283 -2.30 6.22 2.80
CA GLY A 283 -1.49 6.96 3.77
C GLY A 283 -2.24 8.19 4.29
N LYS A 284 -1.62 9.37 4.13
CA LYS A 284 -2.21 10.65 4.57
C LYS A 284 -3.55 10.96 3.89
N ALA A 285 -3.71 10.60 2.61
CA ALA A 285 -4.96 10.84 1.88
C ALA A 285 -6.13 10.01 2.43
N GLY A 286 -5.85 8.88 3.09
CA GLY A 286 -6.84 7.99 3.69
C GLY A 286 -7.26 8.38 5.12
N ALA A 287 -6.72 9.47 5.70
CA ALA A 287 -6.99 9.83 7.09
C ALA A 287 -8.49 10.01 7.40
N GLY A 288 -9.24 10.56 6.42
CA GLY A 288 -10.70 10.72 6.53
C GLY A 288 -11.45 9.40 6.66
N LEU A 289 -10.89 8.27 6.20
CA LEU A 289 -11.61 7.00 6.20
C LEU A 289 -11.87 6.45 7.60
N LYS A 290 -11.21 6.97 8.64
CA LYS A 290 -11.40 6.52 10.01
C LYS A 290 -12.84 6.70 10.50
N THR A 291 -13.52 7.77 10.07
CA THR A 291 -14.91 8.00 10.46
C THR A 291 -15.85 6.92 9.94
N HIS A 292 -15.54 6.30 8.80
CA HIS A 292 -16.33 5.20 8.26
C HIS A 292 -16.12 3.89 9.03
N ASP A 293 -14.92 3.66 9.58
CA ASP A 293 -14.67 2.54 10.50
C ASP A 293 -15.52 2.69 11.77
N ASP A 294 -15.56 3.90 12.32
CA ASP A 294 -16.40 4.23 13.48
C ASP A 294 -17.90 4.05 13.16
N HIS A 295 -18.35 4.47 11.97
CA HIS A 295 -19.74 4.27 11.51
C HIS A 295 -20.07 2.79 11.34
N ALA A 296 -19.20 1.99 10.71
CA ALA A 296 -19.37 0.54 10.61
C ALA A 296 -19.45 -0.12 12.00
N GLY A 297 -18.63 0.34 12.95
CA GLY A 297 -18.71 -0.07 14.35
C GLY A 297 -20.07 0.22 14.99
N SER A 298 -20.64 1.39 14.72
CA SER A 298 -21.97 1.80 15.18
C SER A 298 -23.09 0.95 14.57
N VAL A 299 -23.11 0.76 13.25
CA VAL A 299 -24.09 -0.09 12.54
C VAL A 299 -24.07 -1.51 13.09
N LYS A 300 -22.87 -2.10 13.23
CA LYS A 300 -22.68 -3.42 13.85
C LYS A 300 -23.27 -3.50 15.25
N LYS A 301 -23.04 -2.47 16.08
CA LYS A 301 -23.55 -2.41 17.45
C LYS A 301 -25.08 -2.37 17.47
N LYS A 302 -25.70 -1.48 16.68
CA LYS A 302 -27.15 -1.37 16.57
C LYS A 302 -27.79 -2.69 16.10
N ALA A 303 -27.22 -3.33 15.08
CA ALA A 303 -27.74 -4.62 14.58
C ALA A 303 -27.76 -5.69 15.69
N ARG A 304 -26.70 -5.77 16.52
CA ARG A 304 -26.63 -6.68 17.68
C ARG A 304 -27.62 -6.31 18.78
N GLU A 305 -27.81 -5.02 19.05
CA GLU A 305 -28.81 -4.57 20.02
C GLU A 305 -30.21 -5.00 19.62
N VAL A 306 -30.59 -4.83 18.34
CA VAL A 306 -31.88 -5.32 17.81
C VAL A 306 -31.97 -6.85 17.92
N LEU A 307 -30.91 -7.58 17.53
CA LEU A 307 -30.89 -9.04 17.56
C LEU A 307 -31.05 -9.62 18.98
N THR A 308 -30.51 -8.95 19.98
CA THR A 308 -30.55 -9.39 21.39
C THR A 308 -31.70 -8.77 22.19
N TYR A 309 -32.47 -7.86 21.59
CA TYR A 309 -33.62 -7.24 22.23
C TYR A 309 -34.68 -8.30 22.55
N ARG A 310 -35.18 -8.29 23.79
CA ARG A 310 -36.28 -9.17 24.20
C ARG A 310 -37.60 -8.52 23.84
N TYR A 311 -38.21 -9.05 22.78
CA TYR A 311 -39.59 -8.74 22.41
C TYR A 311 -40.53 -9.57 23.29
N ASP A 312 -40.53 -9.29 24.60
CA ASP A 312 -41.42 -9.99 25.52
C ASP A 312 -42.88 -9.71 25.14
N THR A 313 -43.67 -10.77 25.08
CA THR A 313 -45.10 -10.71 24.76
C THR A 313 -45.94 -10.10 25.88
N ASP A 314 -45.38 -9.83 27.06
CA ASP A 314 -46.09 -9.18 28.15
C ASP A 314 -45.11 -8.64 29.18
N GLY A 315 -45.23 -7.36 29.55
CA GLY A 315 -44.52 -6.74 30.69
C GLY A 315 -44.90 -7.32 32.07
N LYS A 316 -45.37 -8.57 32.13
CA LYS A 316 -45.49 -9.34 33.36
C LYS A 316 -44.09 -9.79 33.75
N LYS A 317 -43.36 -8.91 34.43
CA LYS A 317 -42.27 -9.33 35.32
C LYS A 317 -42.81 -10.52 36.12
N SER A 318 -42.25 -11.71 35.91
CA SER A 318 -42.42 -12.84 36.82
C SER A 318 -42.14 -12.29 38.22
N LYS A 319 -43.19 -12.11 39.02
CA LYS A 319 -43.07 -11.86 40.45
C LYS A 319 -42.77 -13.18 41.15
#